data_AF-A0A2U9B589-F1
#
_entry.id   AF-A0A2U9B589-F1
#
_cell.length_a   1.000
_cell.length_b   1.000
_cell.length_c   1.000
_cell.angle_alpha   90.00
_cell.angle_beta   90.00
_cell.angle_gamma   90.00
#
_symmetry.space_group_name_H-M   'P 1'
#
loop_
_entity.id
_entity.type
_entity.pdbx_description
1 polymer ?
#
loop_
_entity_poly.entity_id
_entity_poly.type
_entity_poly.pdbx_seq_one_letter_code
_entity_poly.pdbx_strand_id
1 'polypeptide(L)'
;MTDEALFEFLHMEIVSHVYKEQQASKGEMDNKDRAACVSVLEGMGFRVGQGLIERLTRDSPSFKDELDIMKFICKDYWTKVFRRQVDNLRTNHQVSSRW
;
A
#
# COMPACT_ATOMS: atom_id res chain seq x y z
N MET A 1 -13.21 -3.03 -17.52
CA MET A 1 -13.34 -3.55 -16.15
C MET A 1 -12.19 -4.53 -15.99
N THR A 2 -11.08 -4.11 -15.39
CA THR A 2 -9.90 -4.96 -15.22
C THR A 2 -10.24 -6.04 -14.20
N ASP A 3 -9.96 -7.29 -14.54
CA ASP A 3 -10.23 -8.44 -13.68
C ASP A 3 -9.37 -8.37 -12.41
N GLU A 4 -9.99 -8.49 -11.22
CA GLU A 4 -9.33 -8.37 -9.91
C GLU A 4 -8.17 -9.38 -9.79
N ALA A 5 -8.32 -10.56 -10.41
CA ALA A 5 -7.30 -11.59 -10.37
C ALA A 5 -6.00 -11.16 -11.06
N LEU A 6 -6.05 -10.25 -12.05
CA LEU A 6 -4.83 -9.76 -12.71
C LEU A 6 -3.92 -9.00 -11.75
N PHE A 7 -4.49 -8.17 -10.88
CA PHE A 7 -3.69 -7.45 -9.88
C PHE A 7 -3.14 -8.42 -8.83
N GLU A 8 -3.95 -9.38 -8.37
CA GLU A 8 -3.49 -10.38 -7.41
C GLU A 8 -2.36 -11.27 -7.97
N PHE A 9 -2.50 -11.75 -9.22
CA PHE A 9 -1.46 -12.51 -9.89
C PHE A 9 -0.19 -11.69 -10.13
N LEU A 10 -0.34 -10.43 -10.55
CA LEU A 10 0.80 -9.53 -10.71
C LEU A 10 1.51 -9.30 -9.38
N HIS A 11 0.76 -9.04 -8.31
CA HIS A 11 1.32 -8.85 -6.98
C HIS A 11 2.07 -10.10 -6.50
N MET A 12 1.47 -11.29 -6.66
CA MET A 12 2.13 -12.55 -6.33
C MET A 12 3.44 -12.73 -7.09
N GLU A 13 3.45 -12.44 -8.40
CA GLU A 13 4.66 -12.60 -9.20
C GLU A 13 5.73 -11.57 -8.86
N ILE A 14 5.36 -10.30 -8.63
CA ILE A 14 6.30 -9.25 -8.20
C ILE A 14 6.98 -9.64 -6.89
N VAL A 15 6.21 -10.09 -5.90
CA VAL A 15 6.76 -10.54 -4.60
C VAL A 15 7.69 -11.73 -4.84
N SER A 16 7.24 -12.76 -5.55
CA SER A 16 8.06 -13.93 -5.92
C SER A 16 9.37 -13.52 -6.59
N HIS A 17 9.32 -12.61 -7.55
CA HIS A 17 10.48 -12.15 -8.30
C HIS A 17 11.49 -11.40 -7.43
N VAL A 18 11.04 -10.41 -6.63
CA VAL A 18 11.94 -9.64 -5.75
C VAL A 18 12.68 -10.53 -4.76
N TYR A 19 11.98 -11.51 -4.16
CA TYR A 19 12.61 -12.44 -3.22
C TYR A 19 13.56 -13.43 -3.91
N LYS A 20 13.22 -13.92 -5.10
CA LYS A 20 14.09 -14.82 -5.89
C LYS A 20 15.38 -14.13 -6.34
N GLU A 21 15.30 -12.89 -6.80
CA GLU A 21 16.47 -12.10 -7.20
C GLU A 21 17.46 -11.93 -6.04
N GLN A 22 16.95 -11.63 -4.84
CA GLN A 22 17.81 -11.49 -3.66
C GLN A 22 18.40 -12.83 -3.21
N GLN A 23 17.63 -13.91 -3.25
CA GLN A 23 18.12 -15.26 -2.92
C GLN A 23 19.14 -15.79 -3.95
N ALA A 24 19.01 -15.41 -5.23
CA ALA A 24 20.00 -15.76 -6.25
C ALA A 24 21.36 -15.09 -5.99
N SER A 25 21.36 -13.91 -5.35
CA SER A 25 22.59 -13.19 -4.98
C SER A 25 23.29 -13.77 -3.75
N LYS A 26 22.55 -14.40 -2.83
CA LYS A 26 23.04 -15.03 -1.60
C LYS A 26 22.16 -16.23 -1.25
N GLY A 27 22.74 -17.44 -1.19
CA GLY A 27 21.98 -18.68 -1.01
C GLY A 27 21.01 -18.67 0.19
N GLU A 28 21.45 -18.16 1.35
CA GLU A 28 20.58 -17.95 2.52
C GLU A 28 20.27 -16.46 2.71
N MET A 29 18.98 -16.16 2.91
CA MET A 29 18.49 -14.79 3.09
C MET A 29 18.33 -14.49 4.58
N ASP A 30 19.14 -13.57 5.10
CA ASP A 30 19.05 -13.11 6.48
C ASP A 30 17.91 -12.08 6.68
N ASN A 31 17.73 -11.59 7.91
CA ASN A 31 16.69 -10.61 8.21
C ASN A 31 16.90 -9.25 7.50
N LYS A 32 18.16 -8.87 7.24
CA LYS A 32 18.50 -7.62 6.54
C LYS A 32 18.16 -7.71 5.06
N ASP A 33 18.46 -8.84 4.42
CA ASP A 33 18.12 -9.09 3.03
C ASP A 33 16.59 -9.15 2.83
N ARG A 34 15.85 -9.73 3.80
CA ARG A 34 14.37 -9.67 3.82
C ARG A 34 13.85 -8.25 3.92
N ALA A 35 14.43 -7.43 4.79
CA ALA A 35 14.03 -6.02 4.94
C ALA A 35 14.30 -5.22 3.67
N ALA A 36 15.41 -5.52 2.96
CA ALA A 36 15.71 -4.90 1.67
C ALA A 36 14.65 -5.27 0.61
N CYS A 37 14.22 -6.54 0.53
CA CYS A 37 13.11 -6.96 -0.34
C CYS A 37 11.84 -6.16 -0.06
N VAL A 38 11.46 -6.04 1.22
CA VAL A 38 10.27 -5.30 1.64
C VAL A 38 10.39 -3.83 1.26
N SER A 39 11.56 -3.20 1.43
CA SER A 39 11.77 -1.81 1.07
C SER A 39 11.60 -1.54 -0.43
N VAL A 40 12.03 -2.48 -1.29
CA VAL A 40 11.81 -2.39 -2.74
C VAL A 40 10.30 -2.45 -3.05
N LEU A 41 9.59 -3.43 -2.47
CA LEU A 41 8.15 -3.59 -2.65
C LEU A 41 7.37 -2.37 -2.14
N GLU A 42 7.76 -1.81 -0.99
CA GLU A 42 7.19 -0.59 -0.43
C GLU A 42 7.40 0.60 -1.37
N GLY A 43 8.61 0.77 -1.92
CA GLY A 43 8.89 1.83 -2.89
C GLY A 43 8.04 1.76 -4.15
N MET A 44 7.77 0.54 -4.64
CA MET A 44 6.83 0.32 -5.75
C MET A 44 5.40 0.70 -5.35
N GLY A 45 4.94 0.24 -4.19
CA GLY A 45 3.62 0.55 -3.64
C GLY A 45 3.42 2.05 -3.41
N PHE A 46 4.44 2.76 -2.94
CA PHE A 46 4.42 4.20 -2.72
C PHE A 46 4.15 4.97 -4.02
N ARG A 47 4.90 4.65 -5.09
CA ARG A 47 4.71 5.29 -6.41
C ARG A 47 3.33 5.02 -6.99
N VAL A 48 2.85 3.79 -6.88
CA VAL A 48 1.49 3.42 -7.33
C VAL A 48 0.44 4.19 -6.51
N GLY A 49 0.61 4.26 -5.19
CA GLY A 49 -0.26 4.99 -4.28
C GLY A 49 -0.36 6.48 -4.62
N GLN A 50 0.77 7.14 -4.94
CA GLN A 50 0.78 8.53 -5.40
C GLN A 50 -0.02 8.70 -6.70
N GLY A 51 0.22 7.87 -7.72
CA GLY A 51 -0.53 7.96 -8.97
C GLY A 51 -2.03 7.67 -8.81
N LEU A 52 -2.39 6.78 -7.89
CA LEU A 52 -3.78 6.50 -7.54
C LEU A 52 -4.42 7.67 -6.80
N ILE A 53 -3.74 8.27 -5.82
CA ILE A 53 -4.32 9.35 -5.03
C ILE A 53 -4.62 10.56 -5.91
N GLU A 54 -3.70 10.95 -6.80
CA GLU A 54 -3.90 12.07 -7.75
C GLU A 54 -5.13 11.89 -8.64
N ARG A 55 -5.45 10.64 -9.00
CA ARG A 55 -6.64 10.31 -9.80
C ARG A 55 -7.90 10.26 -8.93
N LEU A 56 -7.81 9.66 -7.76
CA LEU A 56 -8.97 9.38 -6.90
C LEU A 56 -9.45 10.62 -6.14
N THR A 57 -8.57 11.58 -5.88
CA THR A 57 -8.91 12.83 -5.18
C THR A 57 -9.20 14.00 -6.11
N ARG A 58 -9.05 13.84 -7.44
CA ARG A 58 -9.29 14.91 -8.42
C ARG A 58 -10.62 15.64 -8.23
N ASP A 59 -11.68 14.89 -7.98
CA ASP A 59 -13.04 15.42 -7.78
C ASP A 59 -13.48 15.38 -6.30
N SER A 60 -12.56 15.04 -5.39
CA SER A 60 -12.86 14.95 -3.95
C SER A 60 -12.77 16.33 -3.30
N PRO A 61 -13.67 16.64 -2.33
CA PRO A 61 -13.54 17.84 -1.52
C PRO A 61 -12.20 17.86 -0.78
N SER A 62 -11.67 19.05 -0.51
CA SER A 62 -10.47 19.22 0.31
C SER A 62 -10.66 18.57 1.68
N PHE A 63 -9.68 17.77 2.11
CA PHE A 63 -9.68 17.17 3.44
C PHE A 63 -9.48 18.25 4.51
N LYS A 64 -10.27 18.22 5.58
CA LYS A 64 -10.24 19.24 6.65
C LYS A 64 -9.25 18.89 7.76
N ASP A 65 -9.11 17.60 8.05
CA ASP A 65 -8.23 17.10 9.10
C ASP A 65 -7.69 15.69 8.76
N GLU A 66 -6.76 15.20 9.56
CA GLU A 66 -6.15 13.88 9.40
C GLU A 66 -7.16 12.74 9.52
N LEU A 67 -8.24 12.92 10.30
CA LEU A 67 -9.27 11.91 10.47
C LEU A 67 -10.08 11.75 9.18
N ASP A 68 -10.37 12.82 8.47
CA ASP A 68 -11.04 12.80 7.18
C ASP A 68 -10.17 12.14 6.10
N ILE A 69 -8.84 12.36 6.14
CA ILE A 69 -7.88 11.64 5.28
C ILE A 69 -7.96 10.14 5.59
N MET A 70 -7.91 9.74 6.86
CA MET A 70 -7.99 8.33 7.24
C MET A 70 -9.31 7.67 6.83
N LYS A 71 -10.44 8.37 6.98
CA LYS A 71 -11.74 7.86 6.50
C LYS A 71 -11.73 7.64 4.99
N PHE A 72 -11.18 8.58 4.24
CA PHE A 72 -11.05 8.43 2.79
C PHE A 72 -10.18 7.22 2.42
N ILE A 73 -9.04 7.05 3.10
CA ILE A 73 -8.16 5.89 2.86
C ILE A 73 -8.90 4.58 3.13
N CYS A 74 -9.56 4.46 4.29
CA CYS A 74 -10.19 3.22 4.71
C CYS A 74 -11.50 2.90 3.98
N LYS A 75 -12.25 3.92 3.53
CA LYS A 75 -13.53 3.72 2.85
C LYS A 75 -13.38 3.80 1.34
N ASP A 76 -13.04 4.99 0.84
CA ASP A 76 -13.04 5.26 -0.58
C ASP A 76 -11.86 4.61 -1.31
N TYR A 77 -10.63 4.88 -0.85
CA TYR A 77 -9.43 4.36 -1.49
C TYR A 77 -9.39 2.83 -1.46
N TRP A 78 -9.54 2.24 -0.27
CA TRP A 78 -9.46 0.79 -0.09
C TRP A 78 -10.52 0.05 -0.91
N THR A 79 -11.78 0.51 -0.90
CA THR A 79 -12.85 -0.12 -1.66
C THR A 79 -12.65 0.04 -3.17
N LYS A 80 -12.11 1.18 -3.64
CA LYS A 80 -11.85 1.40 -5.07
C LYS A 80 -10.71 0.52 -5.60
N VAL A 81 -9.66 0.31 -4.80
CA VAL A 81 -8.47 -0.46 -5.19
C VAL A 81 -8.70 -1.96 -5.01
N PHE A 82 -9.18 -2.38 -3.83
CA PHE A 82 -9.25 -3.79 -3.45
C PHE A 82 -10.66 -4.38 -3.47
N ARG A 83 -11.70 -3.58 -3.75
CA ARG A 83 -13.12 -4.01 -3.76
C ARG A 83 -13.58 -4.69 -2.47
N ARG A 84 -12.86 -4.44 -1.37
CA ARG A 84 -13.10 -4.99 -0.03
C ARG A 84 -13.36 -3.85 0.95
N GLN A 85 -14.05 -4.12 2.05
CA GLN A 85 -14.18 -3.17 3.15
C GLN A 85 -13.03 -3.35 4.14
N VAL A 86 -12.63 -2.26 4.80
CA VAL A 86 -11.72 -2.34 5.94
C VAL A 86 -12.55 -2.72 7.17
N ASP A 87 -12.22 -3.84 7.81
CA ASP A 87 -13.04 -4.40 8.89
C ASP A 87 -13.02 -3.56 10.17
N ASN A 88 -11.87 -2.97 10.54
CA ASN A 88 -11.75 -2.19 11.77
C ASN A 88 -10.69 -1.08 11.64
N LEU A 89 -11.12 0.19 11.72
CA LEU A 89 -10.22 1.33 11.92
C LEU A 89 -10.07 1.59 13.42
N ARG A 90 -8.87 1.35 13.97
CA ARG A 90 -8.54 1.70 15.36
C ARG A 90 -7.70 2.97 15.39
N THR A 91 -8.14 3.97 16.15
CA THR A 91 -7.38 5.19 16.39
C THR A 91 -7.15 5.35 17.89
N ASN A 92 -5.93 5.67 18.31
CA ASN A 92 -5.62 5.81 19.73
C ASN A 92 -6.01 7.19 20.31
N HIS A 93 -6.71 8.03 19.53
CA HIS A 93 -7.18 9.39 19.88
C HIS A 93 -6.11 10.35 20.45
N GLN A 94 -4.84 9.94 20.52
CA GLN A 94 -3.74 10.81 20.88
C GLN A 94 -3.31 11.58 19.64
N VAL A 95 -3.76 12.82 19.57
CA VAL A 95 -3.15 13.83 18.70
C VAL A 95 -1.71 13.98 19.21
N SER A 96 -0.77 13.32 18.56
CA SER A 96 0.65 13.49 18.87
C SER A 96 1.07 14.88 18.41
N SER A 97 0.93 15.86 19.31
CA SER A 97 1.61 17.14 19.22
C SER A 97 3.09 16.94 19.55
N ARG A 98 3.80 16.21 18.68
CA ARG A 98 5.26 16.16 18.68
C ARG A 98 5.77 15.83 17.29
N TRP A 99 5.96 16.90 16.52
CA TRP A 99 7.06 16.98 15.55
C TRP A 99 8.39 17.05 16.30
#